data_AF-A0A815KV14-F1
#
_entry.id   AF-A0A815KV14-F1
#
_cell.length_a   1.000
_cell.length_b   1.000
_cell.length_c   1.000
_cell.angle_alpha   90.00
_cell.angle_beta   90.00
_cell.angle_gamma   90.00
#
_symmetry.space_group_name_H-M   'P 1'
#
loop_
_entity.id
_entity.type
_entity.pdbx_description
1 polymer ?
#
loop_
_entity_poly.entity_id
_entity_poly.type
_entity_poly.pdbx_seq_one_letter_code
_entity_poly.pdbx_strand_id
1 'polypeptide(L)'
;MRCIGGICSYFNTHWVRQQFENGRRDIYEIKSLGLILWDNILFKPLNKRLTCICLDLIKRERNNELIDSQLIGDMQNYRYLQRSSIDELMTDSQEIEINNTFKLMNDSMANIQVPILNTHQKTFEQGYLSDTETFCRSESIDYLKDNHIADYLKKVDSRLKEEIHRGQLYLHKSTLPDLIAICENVLIKEHLDDIYDRWKPLLSNENHEDLIRLFKYVGRISNENRFKSETENYICQQGLESIQKISKQ
;
A
#
# COMPACT_ATOMS: atom_id res chain seq x y z
N MET A 1 8.99 -1.45 -27.45
CA MET A 1 8.53 -2.87 -27.47
C MET A 1 7.28 -3.10 -28.33
N ARG A 2 6.24 -2.23 -28.32
CA ARG A 2 5.02 -2.42 -29.15
C ARG A 2 5.30 -2.56 -30.67
N CYS A 3 6.29 -1.86 -31.21
CA CYS A 3 6.58 -1.89 -32.66
C CYS A 3 7.20 -3.23 -33.14
N ILE A 4 7.94 -3.93 -32.28
CA ILE A 4 8.63 -5.18 -32.63
C ILE A 4 7.63 -6.35 -32.76
N GLY A 5 6.57 -6.35 -31.95
CA GLY A 5 5.51 -7.35 -32.04
C GLY A 5 4.80 -7.35 -33.40
N GLY A 6 4.59 -6.16 -33.98
CA GLY A 6 3.98 -6.03 -35.32
C GLY A 6 4.90 -6.49 -36.45
N ILE A 7 6.16 -6.05 -36.43
CA ILE A 7 7.17 -6.39 -37.45
C ILE A 7 7.49 -7.89 -37.46
N CYS A 8 7.53 -8.51 -36.28
CA CYS A 8 7.86 -9.93 -36.13
C CYS A 8 6.63 -10.84 -36.01
N SER A 9 5.43 -10.32 -36.27
CA SER A 9 4.17 -11.07 -36.18
C SER A 9 4.18 -12.33 -37.05
N TYR A 10 4.67 -12.22 -38.29
CA TYR A 10 4.81 -13.35 -39.21
C TYR A 10 5.74 -14.43 -38.66
N PHE A 11 6.86 -14.03 -38.06
CA PHE A 11 7.83 -14.96 -37.46
C PHE A 11 7.26 -15.67 -36.22
N ASN A 12 6.51 -14.95 -35.38
CA ASN A 12 5.82 -15.51 -34.22
C ASN A 12 4.72 -16.49 -34.66
N THR A 13 3.95 -16.17 -35.70
CA THR A 13 2.83 -17.01 -36.15
C THR A 13 3.30 -18.28 -36.87
N HIS A 14 4.35 -18.20 -37.68
CA HIS A 14 4.74 -19.30 -38.57
C HIS A 14 5.94 -20.11 -38.08
N TRP A 15 7.01 -19.45 -37.61
CA TRP A 15 8.24 -20.16 -37.25
C TRP A 15 8.21 -20.63 -35.79
N VAL A 16 7.87 -19.73 -34.86
CA VAL A 16 7.80 -20.06 -33.42
C VAL A 16 6.79 -21.18 -33.17
N ARG A 17 5.63 -21.13 -33.85
CA ARG A 17 4.62 -22.19 -33.82
C ARG A 17 5.16 -23.55 -34.27
N GLN A 18 5.83 -23.57 -35.41
CA GLN A 18 6.36 -24.80 -36.01
C GLN A 18 7.42 -25.45 -35.10
N GLN A 19 8.23 -24.66 -34.39
CA GLN A 19 9.23 -25.21 -33.48
C GLN A 19 8.63 -25.81 -32.21
N PHE A 20 7.53 -25.24 -31.71
CA PHE A 20 6.80 -25.80 -30.58
C PHE A 20 6.11 -27.14 -30.95
N GLU A 21 5.54 -27.22 -32.16
CA GLU A 21 4.99 -28.46 -32.71
C GLU A 21 6.06 -29.56 -32.88
N ASN A 22 7.32 -29.17 -33.13
CA ASN A 22 8.47 -30.07 -33.15
C ASN A 22 9.00 -30.45 -31.75
N GLY A 23 8.31 -30.06 -30.66
CA GLY A 23 8.63 -30.44 -29.29
C GLY A 23 9.66 -29.56 -28.58
N ARG A 24 10.14 -28.47 -29.21
CA ARG A 24 11.06 -27.51 -28.57
C ARG A 24 10.28 -26.49 -27.74
N ARG A 25 10.52 -26.49 -26.41
CA ARG A 25 9.83 -25.62 -25.43
C ARG A 25 10.67 -24.42 -24.96
N ASP A 26 11.88 -24.28 -25.50
CA ASP A 26 12.86 -23.24 -25.20
C ASP A 26 12.73 -22.00 -26.11
N ILE A 27 11.77 -22.01 -27.04
CA ILE A 27 11.56 -20.96 -28.03
C ILE A 27 10.32 -20.15 -27.63
N TYR A 28 10.49 -18.83 -27.56
CA TYR A 28 9.49 -17.88 -27.09
C TYR A 28 9.14 -16.86 -28.18
N GLU A 29 7.93 -16.29 -28.11
CA GLU A 29 7.61 -15.11 -28.92
C GLU A 29 8.60 -13.97 -28.63
N ILE A 30 8.96 -13.20 -29.65
CA ILE A 30 10.00 -12.16 -29.51
C ILE A 30 9.67 -11.12 -28.44
N LYS A 31 8.38 -10.75 -28.27
CA LYS A 31 7.92 -9.83 -27.21
C LYS A 31 8.23 -10.40 -25.83
N SER A 32 7.90 -11.66 -25.63
CA SER A 32 8.05 -12.35 -24.35
C SER A 32 9.50 -12.71 -24.06
N LEU A 33 10.26 -13.13 -25.09
CA LEU A 33 11.71 -13.33 -25.00
C LEU A 33 12.41 -12.04 -24.55
N GLY A 34 12.04 -10.89 -25.14
CA GLY A 34 12.60 -9.61 -24.74
C GLY A 34 12.28 -9.24 -23.28
N LEU A 35 11.08 -9.57 -22.77
CA LEU A 35 10.73 -9.38 -21.36
C LEU A 35 11.49 -10.34 -20.43
N ILE A 36 11.67 -11.60 -20.83
CA ILE A 36 12.45 -12.60 -20.07
C ILE A 36 13.94 -12.20 -20.01
N LEU A 37 14.50 -11.76 -21.13
CA LEU A 37 15.88 -11.29 -21.19
C LEU A 37 16.07 -10.03 -20.36
N TRP A 38 15.15 -9.07 -20.45
CA TRP A 38 15.18 -7.88 -19.61
C TRP A 38 15.09 -8.22 -18.12
N ASP A 39 14.17 -9.11 -17.72
CA ASP A 39 14.03 -9.52 -16.32
C ASP A 39 15.29 -10.21 -15.79
N ASN A 40 15.85 -11.15 -16.54
CA ASN A 40 17.01 -11.93 -16.10
C ASN A 40 18.33 -11.14 -16.13
N ILE A 41 18.54 -10.31 -17.16
CA ILE A 41 19.82 -9.62 -17.38
C ILE A 41 19.86 -8.26 -16.68
N LEU A 42 18.76 -7.51 -16.71
CA LEU A 42 18.72 -6.14 -16.20
C LEU A 42 18.00 -6.05 -14.86
N PHE A 43 16.77 -6.58 -14.77
CA PHE A 43 15.93 -6.31 -13.62
C PHE A 43 16.37 -7.07 -12.36
N LYS A 44 16.53 -8.40 -12.41
CA LYS A 44 16.91 -9.22 -11.25
C LYS A 44 18.19 -8.73 -10.55
N PRO A 45 19.29 -8.41 -11.27
CA PRO A 45 20.50 -7.88 -10.62
C PRO A 45 20.31 -6.51 -10.00
N LEU A 46 19.49 -5.65 -10.60
CA LEU A 46 19.28 -4.27 -10.16
C LEU A 46 18.15 -4.12 -9.14
N ASN A 47 17.21 -5.06 -9.07
CA ASN A 47 15.96 -4.93 -8.32
C ASN A 47 16.20 -4.64 -6.83
N LYS A 48 17.15 -5.34 -6.20
CA LYS A 48 17.49 -5.08 -4.79
C LYS A 48 17.94 -3.63 -4.59
N ARG A 49 18.84 -3.13 -5.45
CA ARG A 49 19.37 -1.77 -5.35
C ARG A 49 18.29 -0.74 -5.68
N LEU A 50 17.47 -0.99 -6.69
CA LEU A 50 16.34 -0.12 -7.06
C LEU A 50 15.31 -0.03 -5.95
N THR A 51 14.94 -1.16 -5.34
CA THR A 51 14.02 -1.22 -4.21
C THR A 51 14.56 -0.38 -3.04
N CYS A 52 15.83 -0.54 -2.66
CA CYS A 52 16.44 0.26 -1.61
C CYS A 52 16.43 1.76 -1.92
N ILE A 53 16.77 2.15 -3.16
CA ILE A 53 16.76 3.57 -3.57
C ILE A 53 15.34 4.13 -3.53
N CYS A 54 14.35 3.39 -4.00
CA CYS A 54 12.95 3.85 -3.97
C CYS A 54 12.44 4.01 -2.53
N LEU A 55 12.78 3.08 -1.64
CA LEU A 55 12.44 3.21 -0.21
C LEU A 55 13.14 4.41 0.44
N ASP A 56 14.41 4.68 0.11
CA ASP A 56 15.13 5.85 0.59
C ASP A 56 14.51 7.17 0.07
N LEU A 57 14.10 7.20 -1.20
CA LEU A 57 13.38 8.34 -1.77
C LEU A 57 12.04 8.57 -1.07
N ILE A 58 11.26 7.51 -0.82
CA ILE A 58 9.99 7.61 -0.07
C ILE A 58 10.25 8.15 1.34
N LYS A 59 11.31 7.70 2.00
CA LYS A 59 11.69 8.18 3.34
C LYS A 59 12.01 9.68 3.34
N ARG A 60 12.69 10.17 2.31
CA ARG A 60 12.97 11.61 2.13
C ARG A 60 11.71 12.41 1.82
N GLU A 61 10.79 11.87 1.01
CA GLU A 61 9.49 12.48 0.73
C GLU A 61 8.67 12.65 2.03
N ARG A 62 8.73 11.68 2.95
CA ARG A 62 8.10 11.76 4.27
C ARG A 62 8.67 12.87 5.16
N ASN A 63 9.92 13.27 4.93
CA ASN A 63 10.56 14.40 5.60
C ASN A 63 10.31 15.74 4.89
N ASN A 64 9.33 15.79 3.96
CA ASN A 64 8.96 16.96 3.17
C ASN A 64 10.03 17.43 2.17
N GLU A 65 10.91 16.54 1.71
CA GLU A 65 11.79 16.85 0.58
C GLU A 65 11.00 16.78 -0.74
N LEU A 66 11.23 17.75 -1.64
CA LEU A 66 10.64 17.74 -2.99
C LEU A 66 11.32 16.68 -3.84
N ILE A 67 10.61 15.60 -4.12
CA ILE A 67 11.09 14.48 -4.94
C ILE A 67 10.20 14.34 -6.15
N ASP A 68 10.80 13.90 -7.24
CA ASP A 68 10.07 13.52 -8.44
C ASP A 68 9.31 12.20 -8.20
N SER A 69 8.10 12.33 -7.67
CA SER A 69 7.16 11.23 -7.43
C SER A 69 6.86 10.42 -8.71
N GLN A 70 7.11 11.00 -9.89
CA GLN A 70 6.89 10.35 -11.18
C GLN A 70 7.87 9.20 -11.39
N LEU A 71 9.12 9.30 -10.93
CA LEU A 71 10.11 8.23 -11.08
C LEU A 71 9.71 6.95 -10.32
N ILE A 72 9.11 7.11 -9.14
CA ILE A 72 8.66 5.99 -8.32
C ILE A 72 7.37 5.40 -8.90
N GLY A 73 6.45 6.27 -9.32
CA GLY A 73 5.23 5.88 -10.02
C GLY A 73 5.52 5.12 -11.32
N ASP A 74 6.44 5.59 -12.15
CA ASP A 74 6.80 4.96 -13.43
C ASP A 74 7.46 3.59 -13.24
N MET A 75 8.29 3.43 -12.21
CA MET A 75 8.91 2.14 -11.88
C MET A 75 7.85 1.11 -11.46
N GLN A 76 6.87 1.53 -10.65
CA GLN A 76 5.77 0.67 -10.22
C GLN A 76 4.80 0.40 -11.36
N ASN A 77 4.43 1.42 -12.14
CA ASN A 77 3.57 1.30 -13.31
C ASN A 77 4.16 0.38 -14.37
N TYR A 78 5.47 0.45 -14.66
CA TYR A 78 6.11 -0.48 -15.58
C TYR A 78 6.00 -1.94 -15.09
N ARG A 79 6.12 -2.14 -13.76
CA ARG A 79 5.96 -3.45 -13.12
C ARG A 79 4.51 -3.95 -13.18
N TYR A 80 3.52 -3.08 -12.99
CA TYR A 80 2.10 -3.39 -13.14
C TYR A 80 1.71 -3.65 -14.60
N LEU A 81 2.26 -2.88 -15.55
CA LEU A 81 2.04 -3.07 -16.99
C LEU A 81 2.65 -4.39 -17.48
N GLN A 82 3.79 -4.80 -16.92
CA GLN A 82 4.36 -6.12 -17.20
C GLN A 82 3.42 -7.23 -16.74
N ARG A 83 2.78 -7.08 -15.57
CA ARG A 83 1.77 -8.03 -15.08
C ARG A 83 0.49 -8.02 -15.91
N SER A 84 -0.06 -6.84 -16.19
CA SER A 84 -1.28 -6.69 -17.01
C SER A 84 -1.08 -7.26 -18.42
N SER A 85 0.12 -7.09 -18.99
CA SER A 85 0.47 -7.71 -20.28
C SER A 85 0.49 -9.24 -20.22
N ILE A 86 0.74 -9.83 -19.05
CA ILE A 86 0.70 -11.29 -18.86
C ILE A 86 -0.72 -11.76 -18.57
N ASP A 87 -1.51 -10.98 -17.81
CA ASP A 87 -2.93 -11.26 -17.58
C ASP A 87 -3.75 -11.15 -18.89
N GLU A 88 -3.41 -10.23 -19.80
CA GLU A 88 -3.96 -10.16 -21.17
C GLU A 88 -3.62 -11.43 -21.97
N LEU A 89 -2.37 -11.92 -21.89
CA LEU A 89 -1.97 -13.19 -22.51
C LEU A 89 -2.73 -14.40 -21.94
N MET A 90 -3.27 -14.30 -20.72
CA MET A 90 -4.11 -15.33 -20.10
C MET A 90 -5.60 -15.19 -20.47
N THR A 91 -6.08 -13.97 -20.73
CA THR A 91 -7.51 -13.68 -20.94
C THR A 91 -7.95 -13.85 -22.40
N ASP A 92 -7.07 -13.58 -23.38
CA ASP A 92 -7.32 -13.86 -24.80
C ASP A 92 -7.43 -15.38 -25.12
N SER A 93 -7.28 -16.24 -24.10
CA SER A 93 -7.32 -17.71 -24.17
C SER A 93 -8.73 -18.32 -24.27
N GLN A 94 -9.79 -17.51 -24.28
CA GLN A 94 -11.17 -18.00 -24.18
C GLN A 94 -11.94 -18.15 -25.49
N GLU A 95 -11.44 -17.67 -26.65
CA GLU A 95 -12.25 -17.66 -27.88
C GLU A 95 -11.71 -18.39 -29.12
N ILE A 96 -10.60 -19.13 -29.08
CA ILE A 96 -10.13 -19.83 -30.31
C ILE A 96 -9.69 -21.27 -30.04
N GLU A 97 -10.58 -22.23 -30.35
CA GLU A 97 -10.33 -23.69 -30.38
C GLU A 97 -9.23 -24.15 -31.36
N ILE A 98 -8.65 -23.24 -32.15
CA ILE A 98 -7.77 -23.60 -33.27
C ILE A 98 -6.32 -23.89 -32.84
N ASN A 99 -5.82 -23.43 -31.67
CA ASN A 99 -4.41 -23.66 -31.32
C ASN A 99 -4.16 -24.17 -29.89
N ASN A 100 -4.46 -25.44 -29.62
CA ASN A 100 -4.08 -26.11 -28.36
C ASN A 100 -2.58 -25.98 -28.05
N THR A 101 -1.69 -25.94 -29.04
CA THR A 101 -0.23 -25.75 -28.87
C THR A 101 0.16 -24.32 -28.49
N PHE A 102 -0.45 -23.30 -29.09
CA PHE A 102 -0.20 -21.89 -28.79
C PHE A 102 -0.72 -21.52 -27.38
N LYS A 103 -1.87 -22.10 -27.00
CA LYS A 103 -2.43 -22.00 -25.65
C LYS A 103 -1.48 -22.57 -24.61
N LEU A 104 -0.99 -23.79 -24.80
CA LEU A 104 -0.04 -24.43 -23.87
C LEU A 104 1.29 -23.65 -23.74
N MET A 105 1.74 -23.01 -24.82
CA MET A 105 2.95 -22.18 -24.82
C MET A 105 2.76 -20.89 -23.99
N ASN A 106 1.68 -20.15 -24.21
CA ASN A 106 1.36 -18.96 -23.42
C ASN A 106 1.07 -19.30 -21.95
N ASP A 107 0.35 -20.39 -21.68
CA ASP A 107 0.08 -20.90 -20.34
C ASP A 107 1.38 -21.24 -19.59
N SER A 108 2.32 -21.93 -20.25
CA SER A 108 3.61 -22.27 -19.64
C SER A 108 4.47 -21.04 -19.29
N MET A 109 4.40 -20.01 -20.12
CA MET A 109 5.18 -18.78 -19.98
C MET A 109 4.60 -17.86 -18.90
N ALA A 110 3.28 -17.71 -18.87
CA ALA A 110 2.61 -17.02 -17.77
C ALA A 110 2.84 -17.76 -16.44
N ASN A 111 2.79 -19.09 -16.44
CA ASN A 111 3.07 -19.89 -15.25
C ASN A 111 4.49 -19.70 -14.67
N ILE A 112 5.48 -19.27 -15.47
CA ILE A 112 6.83 -18.97 -14.99
C ILE A 112 6.98 -17.50 -14.60
N GLN A 113 6.41 -16.58 -15.39
CA GLN A 113 6.62 -15.14 -15.22
C GLN A 113 5.70 -14.50 -14.17
N VAL A 114 4.46 -15.00 -14.03
CA VAL A 114 3.51 -14.54 -12.99
C VAL A 114 4.07 -14.76 -11.58
N PRO A 115 4.65 -15.92 -11.22
CA PRO A 115 5.27 -16.11 -9.90
C PRO A 115 6.46 -15.18 -9.64
N ILE A 116 7.33 -14.94 -10.62
CA ILE A 116 8.53 -14.08 -10.45
C ILE A 116 8.12 -12.63 -10.19
N LEU A 117 7.15 -12.12 -10.94
CA LEU A 117 6.60 -10.77 -10.74
C LEU A 117 5.85 -10.66 -9.42
N ASN A 118 5.10 -11.69 -9.03
CA ASN A 118 4.48 -11.78 -7.71
C ASN A 118 5.50 -11.69 -6.58
N THR A 119 6.63 -12.40 -6.67
CA THR A 119 7.66 -12.38 -5.62
C THR A 119 8.29 -10.99 -5.51
N HIS A 120 8.66 -10.36 -6.62
CA HIS A 120 9.25 -9.03 -6.61
C HIS A 120 8.26 -7.95 -6.13
N GLN A 121 6.99 -8.06 -6.51
CA GLN A 121 5.91 -7.23 -5.99
C GLN A 121 5.83 -7.31 -4.48
N LYS A 122 5.73 -8.54 -3.94
CA LYS A 122 5.66 -8.79 -2.50
C LYS A 122 6.88 -8.27 -1.75
N THR A 123 8.10 -8.43 -2.29
CA THR A 123 9.32 -7.94 -1.62
C THR A 123 9.32 -6.43 -1.45
N PHE A 124 8.94 -5.67 -2.49
CA PHE A 124 8.84 -4.21 -2.39
C PHE A 124 7.73 -3.81 -1.43
N GLU A 125 6.54 -4.39 -1.56
CA GLU A 125 5.39 -4.07 -0.72
C GLU A 125 5.69 -4.35 0.76
N GLN A 126 6.30 -5.49 1.07
CA GLN A 126 6.73 -5.82 2.44
C GLN A 126 7.76 -4.82 2.98
N GLY A 127 8.76 -4.45 2.17
CA GLY A 127 9.75 -3.43 2.55
C GLY A 127 9.10 -2.07 2.80
N TYR A 128 8.17 -1.66 1.92
CA TYR A 128 7.42 -0.41 2.09
C TYR A 128 6.62 -0.41 3.39
N LEU A 129 5.87 -1.48 3.66
CA LEU A 129 5.05 -1.58 4.86
C LEU A 129 5.92 -1.55 6.13
N SER A 130 7.03 -2.29 6.15
CA SER A 130 7.96 -2.33 7.29
C SER A 130 8.64 -0.97 7.54
N ASP A 131 9.07 -0.27 6.50
CA ASP A 131 9.65 1.06 6.62
C ASP A 131 8.62 2.09 7.09
N THR A 132 7.37 1.98 6.61
CA THR A 132 6.26 2.84 7.05
C THR A 132 5.96 2.64 8.53
N GLU A 133 5.86 1.38 8.96
CA GLU A 133 5.63 1.01 10.35
C GLU A 133 6.71 1.61 11.27
N THR A 134 7.97 1.43 10.92
CA THR A 134 9.12 1.92 11.69
C THR A 134 9.14 3.45 11.74
N PHE A 135 8.90 4.11 10.60
CA PHE A 135 8.85 5.57 10.52
C PHE A 135 7.73 6.13 11.40
N CYS A 136 6.49 5.68 11.20
CA CYS A 136 5.33 6.14 11.96
C CYS A 136 5.47 5.87 13.47
N ARG A 137 6.09 4.75 13.85
CA ARG A 137 6.36 4.42 15.26
C ARG A 137 7.33 5.41 15.89
N SER A 138 8.46 5.66 15.23
CA SER A 138 9.44 6.63 15.74
C SER A 138 8.86 8.04 15.83
N GLU A 139 8.16 8.49 14.79
CA GLU A 139 7.56 9.82 14.75
C GLU A 139 6.47 10.00 15.81
N SER A 140 5.61 9.00 16.02
CA SER A 140 4.54 9.09 17.03
C SER A 140 5.10 9.15 18.46
N ILE A 141 6.08 8.31 18.79
CA ILE A 141 6.74 8.32 20.10
C ILE A 141 7.41 9.67 20.36
N ASP A 142 8.13 10.22 19.38
CA ASP A 142 8.81 11.49 19.55
C ASP A 142 7.84 12.67 19.64
N TYR A 143 6.75 12.64 18.86
CA TYR A 143 5.75 13.70 18.92
C TYR A 143 4.96 13.71 20.24
N LEU A 144 4.65 12.55 20.80
CA LEU A 144 3.89 12.44 22.05
C LEU A 144 4.63 12.95 23.29
N LYS A 145 5.96 13.06 23.25
CA LYS A 145 6.77 13.55 24.39
C LYS A 145 6.49 15.01 24.74
N ASP A 146 6.37 15.86 23.71
CA ASP A 146 6.36 17.32 23.87
C ASP A 146 5.03 17.97 23.49
N ASN A 147 4.07 17.23 22.93
CA ASN A 147 2.84 17.78 22.38
C ASN A 147 1.58 17.32 23.12
N HIS A 148 0.55 18.17 23.08
CA HIS A 148 -0.77 17.82 23.63
C HIS A 148 -1.46 16.75 22.79
N ILE A 149 -2.34 15.99 23.45
CA ILE A 149 -3.07 14.89 22.81
C ILE A 149 -3.98 15.36 21.66
N ALA A 150 -4.51 16.58 21.74
CA ALA A 150 -5.29 17.20 20.68
C ALA A 150 -4.47 17.33 19.39
N ASP A 151 -3.25 17.85 19.50
CA ASP A 151 -2.34 18.05 18.36
C ASP A 151 -1.85 16.72 17.80
N TYR A 152 -1.65 15.73 18.67
CA TYR A 152 -1.33 14.37 18.25
C TYR A 152 -2.46 13.78 17.38
N LEU A 153 -3.72 13.85 17.81
CA LEU A 153 -4.86 13.32 17.04
C LEU A 153 -5.02 14.01 15.68
N LYS A 154 -4.76 15.32 15.59
CA LYS A 154 -4.72 16.05 14.31
C LYS A 154 -3.58 15.54 13.42
N LYS A 155 -2.40 15.33 14.00
CA LYS A 155 -1.25 14.79 13.27
C LYS A 155 -1.51 13.37 12.76
N VAL A 156 -2.18 12.52 13.53
CA VAL A 156 -2.59 11.17 13.10
C VAL A 156 -3.51 11.24 11.88
N ASP A 157 -4.51 12.13 11.85
CA ASP A 157 -5.41 12.28 10.69
C ASP A 157 -4.66 12.79 9.45
N SER A 158 -3.75 13.77 9.59
CA SER A 158 -2.90 14.24 8.49
C SER A 158 -2.02 13.12 7.96
N ARG A 159 -1.32 12.41 8.85
CA ARG A 159 -0.36 11.38 8.47
C ARG A 159 -1.05 10.18 7.81
N LEU A 160 -2.23 9.78 8.28
CA LEU A 160 -3.01 8.74 7.62
C LEU A 160 -3.42 9.15 6.20
N LYS A 161 -3.87 10.39 6.00
CA LYS A 161 -4.22 10.90 4.65
C LYS A 161 -3.01 10.91 3.72
N GLU A 162 -1.86 11.38 4.22
CA GLU A 162 -0.60 11.42 3.48
C GLU A 162 -0.12 10.01 3.09
N GLU A 163 -0.08 9.05 4.02
CA GLU A 163 0.34 7.68 3.72
C GLU A 163 -0.64 6.95 2.81
N ILE A 164 -1.95 7.18 2.93
CA ILE A 164 -2.95 6.61 2.00
C ILE A 164 -2.74 7.17 0.60
N HIS A 165 -2.56 8.48 0.47
CA HIS A 165 -2.32 9.12 -0.83
C HIS A 165 -1.03 8.59 -1.47
N ARG A 166 0.05 8.52 -0.69
CA ARG A 166 1.33 7.96 -1.15
C ARG A 166 1.22 6.49 -1.53
N GLY A 167 0.50 5.70 -0.73
CA GLY A 167 0.21 4.31 -1.02
C GLY A 167 -0.53 4.13 -2.35
N GLN A 168 -1.50 5.01 -2.68
CA GLN A 168 -2.20 4.97 -3.96
C GLN A 168 -1.30 5.24 -5.17
N LEU A 169 -0.21 5.98 -4.99
CA LEU A 169 0.75 6.29 -6.04
C LEU A 169 1.75 5.15 -6.25
N TYR A 170 2.17 4.46 -5.18
CA TYR A 170 3.34 3.55 -5.22
C TYR A 170 3.01 2.08 -4.94
N LEU A 171 1.85 1.76 -4.38
CA LEU A 171 1.45 0.40 -4.02
C LEU A 171 0.29 -0.11 -4.86
N HIS A 172 0.13 -1.42 -4.88
CA HIS A 172 -1.01 -2.05 -5.50
C HIS A 172 -2.26 -1.81 -4.65
N LYS A 173 -3.41 -1.66 -5.31
CA LYS A 173 -4.72 -1.51 -4.65
C LYS A 173 -5.05 -2.59 -3.61
N SER A 174 -4.53 -3.82 -3.79
CA SER A 174 -4.75 -4.92 -2.83
C SER A 174 -4.02 -4.72 -1.50
N THR A 175 -2.97 -3.90 -1.49
CA THR A 175 -2.05 -3.73 -0.37
C THR A 175 -2.37 -2.47 0.44
N LEU A 176 -3.21 -1.58 -0.11
CA LEU A 176 -3.71 -0.39 0.58
C LEU A 176 -4.45 -0.71 1.90
N PRO A 177 -5.32 -1.74 1.99
CA PRO A 177 -5.95 -2.09 3.26
C PRO A 177 -4.95 -2.46 4.35
N ASP A 178 -3.89 -3.21 3.98
CA ASP A 178 -2.84 -3.62 4.91
C ASP A 178 -2.02 -2.41 5.39
N LEU A 179 -1.71 -1.47 4.49
CA LEU A 179 -1.06 -0.20 4.84
C LEU A 179 -1.87 0.59 5.87
N ILE A 180 -3.18 0.72 5.64
CA ILE A 180 -4.06 1.45 6.56
C ILE A 180 -4.08 0.77 7.93
N ALA A 181 -4.22 -0.57 7.96
CA ALA A 181 -4.24 -1.33 9.20
C ALA A 181 -2.94 -1.18 10.00
N ILE A 182 -1.78 -1.20 9.34
CA ILE A 182 -0.47 -1.00 9.98
C ILE A 182 -0.35 0.41 10.55
N CYS A 183 -0.69 1.44 9.77
CA CYS A 183 -0.65 2.82 10.25
C CYS A 183 -1.58 3.04 11.45
N GLU A 184 -2.80 2.48 11.41
CA GLU A 184 -3.74 2.57 12.53
C GLU A 184 -3.25 1.83 13.78
N ASN A 185 -2.65 0.66 13.59
CA ASN A 185 -2.05 -0.09 14.69
C ASN A 185 -0.93 0.71 15.38
N VAL A 186 0.01 1.24 14.59
CA VAL A 186 1.16 1.96 15.13
C VAL A 186 0.79 3.32 15.71
N LEU A 187 -0.05 4.10 15.02
CA LEU A 187 -0.35 5.47 15.42
C LEU A 187 -1.40 5.54 16.54
N ILE A 188 -2.29 4.56 16.65
CA ILE A 188 -3.39 4.62 17.63
C ILE A 188 -3.30 3.46 18.61
N LYS A 189 -3.27 2.21 18.13
CA LYS A 189 -3.36 1.02 19.02
C LYS A 189 -2.21 0.96 20.02
N GLU A 190 -0.98 1.19 19.55
CA GLU A 190 0.22 1.16 20.41
C GLU A 190 0.24 2.29 21.46
N HIS A 191 -0.47 3.39 21.19
CA HIS A 191 -0.51 4.58 22.05
C HIS A 191 -1.84 4.75 22.79
N LEU A 192 -2.67 3.70 22.86
CA LEU A 192 -4.00 3.79 23.49
C LEU A 192 -3.94 4.18 24.96
N ASP A 193 -2.98 3.64 25.70
CA ASP A 193 -2.80 3.96 27.13
C ASP A 193 -2.43 5.44 27.34
N ASP A 194 -1.48 5.94 26.54
CA ASP A 194 -1.08 7.34 26.50
C ASP A 194 -2.25 8.28 26.16
N ILE A 195 -3.07 7.89 25.18
CA ILE A 195 -4.29 8.60 24.82
C ILE A 195 -5.27 8.58 26.00
N TYR A 196 -5.42 7.44 26.67
CA TYR A 196 -6.34 7.26 27.79
C TYR A 196 -5.96 8.10 29.03
N ASP A 197 -4.67 8.28 29.28
CA ASP A 197 -4.22 9.09 30.42
C ASP A 197 -4.38 10.60 30.16
N ARG A 198 -4.30 11.02 28.89
CA ARG A 198 -4.22 12.44 28.52
C ARG A 198 -5.46 13.03 27.84
N TRP A 199 -6.49 12.24 27.51
CA TRP A 199 -7.68 12.74 26.79
C TRP A 199 -8.68 13.54 27.64
N LYS A 200 -8.72 13.36 28.97
CA LYS A 200 -9.74 14.00 29.84
C LYS A 200 -9.85 15.53 29.66
N PRO A 201 -8.76 16.30 29.51
CA PRO A 201 -8.83 17.75 29.24
C PRO A 201 -9.60 18.11 27.96
N LEU A 202 -9.73 17.20 26.98
CA LEU A 202 -10.52 17.42 25.76
C LEU A 202 -12.01 17.60 26.07
N LEU A 203 -12.51 17.01 27.17
CA LEU A 203 -13.91 17.13 27.59
C LEU A 203 -14.23 18.49 28.21
N SER A 204 -13.23 19.15 28.78
CA SER A 204 -13.40 20.45 29.45
C SER A 204 -13.21 21.64 28.51
N ASN A 205 -12.53 21.45 27.38
CA ASN A 205 -12.14 22.54 26.47
C ASN A 205 -13.09 22.74 25.28
N GLU A 206 -14.29 22.13 25.27
CA GLU A 206 -15.26 22.19 24.14
C GLU A 206 -14.66 21.84 22.75
N ASN A 207 -13.54 21.10 22.73
CA ASN A 207 -12.86 20.69 21.49
C ASN A 207 -13.59 19.48 20.87
N HIS A 208 -14.82 19.71 20.42
CA HIS A 208 -15.70 18.70 19.86
C HIS A 208 -15.09 17.98 18.65
N GLU A 209 -14.32 18.68 17.82
CA GLU A 209 -13.67 18.03 16.67
C GLU A 209 -12.61 17.01 17.08
N ASP A 210 -11.82 17.32 18.12
CA ASP A 210 -10.76 16.43 18.57
C ASP A 210 -11.36 15.21 19.29
N LEU A 211 -12.48 15.38 19.99
CA LEU A 211 -13.28 14.27 20.50
C LEU A 211 -13.86 13.41 19.37
N ILE A 212 -14.37 14.00 18.29
CA ILE A 212 -14.86 13.23 17.12
C ILE A 212 -13.72 12.42 16.51
N ARG A 213 -12.51 13.01 16.36
CA ARG A 213 -11.32 12.30 15.88
C ARG A 213 -10.98 11.14 16.81
N LEU A 214 -10.94 11.37 18.12
CA LEU A 214 -10.67 10.34 19.13
C LEU A 214 -11.65 9.17 18.98
N PHE A 215 -12.96 9.42 19.01
CA PHE A 215 -13.97 8.37 18.93
C PHE A 215 -13.98 7.64 17.58
N LYS A 216 -13.72 8.35 16.46
CA LYS A 216 -13.57 7.75 15.13
C LYS A 216 -12.45 6.70 15.10
N TYR A 217 -11.30 7.03 15.67
CA TYR A 217 -10.12 6.17 15.64
C TYR A 217 -10.17 5.06 16.68
N VAL A 218 -10.49 5.40 17.93
CA VAL A 218 -10.60 4.42 19.01
C VAL A 218 -11.73 3.44 18.72
N GLY A 219 -12.90 3.91 18.29
CA GLY A 219 -14.05 3.04 18.01
C GLY A 219 -13.85 2.10 16.82
N ARG A 220 -12.91 2.40 15.92
CA ARG A 220 -12.54 1.53 14.80
C ARG A 220 -11.54 0.43 15.21
N ILE A 221 -10.65 0.73 16.14
CA ILE A 221 -9.51 -0.13 16.51
C ILE A 221 -9.81 -0.96 17.76
N SER A 222 -10.59 -0.41 18.67
CA SER A 222 -10.93 -1.03 19.94
C SER A 222 -12.43 -0.92 20.22
N ASN A 223 -13.05 -2.04 20.55
CA ASN A 223 -14.42 -2.09 21.08
C ASN A 223 -14.49 -1.67 22.56
N GLU A 224 -13.49 -0.94 23.05
CA GLU A 224 -13.44 -0.51 24.43
C GLU A 224 -14.55 0.49 24.74
N ASN A 225 -15.54 0.04 25.50
CA ASN A 225 -16.57 0.88 26.09
C ASN A 225 -16.02 1.84 27.17
N ARG A 226 -14.72 1.75 27.49
CA ARG A 226 -14.08 2.54 28.56
C ARG A 226 -14.19 4.04 28.31
N PHE A 227 -13.92 4.50 27.08
CA PHE A 227 -14.10 5.92 26.72
C PHE A 227 -15.56 6.36 26.83
N LYS A 228 -16.51 5.50 26.41
CA LYS A 228 -17.95 5.78 26.49
C LYS A 228 -18.41 5.96 27.94
N SER A 229 -18.11 4.99 28.80
CA SER A 229 -18.50 5.03 30.22
C SER A 229 -17.90 6.23 30.95
N GLU A 230 -16.64 6.58 30.66
CA GLU A 230 -16.00 7.74 31.29
C GLU A 230 -16.60 9.06 30.78
N THR A 231 -16.96 9.16 29.49
CA THR A 231 -17.70 10.33 28.99
C THR A 231 -19.10 10.44 29.59
N GLU A 232 -19.82 9.34 29.76
CA GLU A 232 -21.13 9.33 30.42
C GLU A 232 -21.02 9.84 31.86
N ASN A 233 -20.03 9.38 32.61
CA ASN A 233 -19.76 9.85 33.96
C ASN A 233 -19.46 11.36 34.00
N TYR A 234 -18.63 11.85 33.08
CA TYR A 234 -18.30 13.27 32.99
C TYR A 234 -19.53 14.14 32.70
N ILE A 235 -20.37 13.73 31.74
CA ILE A 235 -21.60 14.44 31.39
C ILE A 235 -22.58 14.45 32.57
N CYS A 236 -22.74 13.31 33.26
CA CYS A 236 -23.56 13.22 34.47
C CYS A 236 -23.06 14.18 35.57
N GLN A 237 -21.75 14.23 35.81
CA GLN A 237 -21.17 15.12 36.81
C GLN A 237 -21.37 16.60 36.44
N GLN A 238 -21.09 16.99 35.20
CA GLN A 238 -21.31 18.37 34.73
C GLN A 238 -22.79 18.77 34.77
N GLY A 239 -23.70 17.84 34.48
CA GLY A 239 -25.14 18.05 34.62
C GLY A 239 -25.56 18.30 36.07
N LEU A 240 -25.06 17.48 37.01
CA LEU A 240 -25.32 17.64 38.44
C LEU A 240 -24.78 18.97 38.98
N GLU A 241 -23.56 19.35 38.62
CA GLU A 241 -22.95 20.62 38.99
C GLU A 241 -23.77 21.81 38.47
N SER A 242 -24.28 21.72 37.25
CA SER A 242 -25.12 22.77 36.64
C SER A 242 -26.46 22.92 37.36
N ILE A 243 -27.13 21.80 37.69
CA ILE A 243 -28.39 21.80 38.44
C ILE A 243 -28.19 22.38 39.85
N GLN A 244 -27.09 22.02 40.52
CA GLN A 244 -26.77 22.56 41.85
C GLN A 244 -26.49 24.07 41.83
N LYS A 245 -25.89 24.61 40.75
CA LYS A 245 -25.70 26.06 40.59
C LYS A 245 -27.04 26.79 40.45
N ILE A 246 -27.95 26.26 39.65
CA ILE A 246 -29.30 26.82 39.46
C ILE A 246 -30.10 26.76 40.77
N SER A 247 -29.96 25.69 41.54
CA SER A 247 -30.62 25.52 42.85
C SER A 247 -30.14 26.49 43.94
N LYS A 248 -28.97 27.12 43.77
CA LYS A 248 -28.37 28.05 44.74
C LYS A 248 -28.57 29.53 44.38
N GLN A 249 -29.14 29.81 43.20
CA GLN A 249 -29.61 31.14 42.78
C GLN A 249 -31.08 31.32 43.13
#